data_AF-A0A1V5WSU9-F1
#
_entry.id   AF-A0A1V5WSU9-F1
#
_cell.length_a   1.000
_cell.length_b   1.000
_cell.length_c   1.000
_cell.angle_alpha   90.00
_cell.angle_beta   90.00
_cell.angle_gamma   90.00
#
_symmetry.space_group_name_H-M   'P 1'
#
loop_
_entity.id
_entity.type
_entity.pdbx_description
1 polymer ?
#
loop_
_entity_poly.entity_id
_entity_poly.type
_entity_poly.pdbx_seq_one_letter_code
_entity_poly.pdbx_strand_id
1 'polypeptide(L)'
;MKTTSWIIVVILAILAIIFGVMWHNASVKAKELAQSQEELKQSILEKEGPVTAEELQNSIDALGRELGLIGAGTEFPVGTPEELKARNLNTLNTARTKISEYKKQLADLEAKIAANKKTMASMQSTVDRLKKSLAEKERIVAELERRVIAINDTLTTERKIAQAEITKRENMLQEKETELTKLNIDSNTIYYAIGTRKQLLDSGIITRKGGILGIGKVSVLKDVNLTKFSHFNLLETQEITFPVTRRGYSVLSNHIAASYEVRKEGDQYVLRVTDPEQFKKQKVLVIELK
;
A
#
# COMPACT_ATOMS: atom_id res chain seq x y z
N MET A 1 22.00 -73.79 -90.66
CA MET A 1 22.71 -72.82 -89.78
C MET A 1 22.12 -71.41 -89.82
N LYS A 2 21.51 -70.91 -90.92
CA LYS A 2 20.97 -69.53 -90.98
C LYS A 2 19.64 -69.31 -90.23
N THR A 3 18.78 -70.33 -90.11
CA THR A 3 17.48 -70.23 -89.44
C THR A 3 17.60 -70.15 -87.91
N THR A 4 18.56 -70.86 -87.33
CA THR A 4 18.83 -70.86 -85.88
C THR A 4 19.37 -69.51 -85.38
N SER A 5 20.21 -68.82 -86.16
CA SER A 5 20.69 -67.47 -85.81
C SER A 5 19.59 -66.42 -85.80
N TRP A 6 18.64 -66.48 -86.74
CA TRP A 6 17.55 -65.50 -86.80
C TRP A 6 16.60 -65.62 -85.59
N ILE A 7 16.32 -66.85 -85.16
CA ILE A 7 15.49 -67.11 -83.96
C ILE A 7 16.17 -66.57 -82.70
N ILE A 8 17.49 -66.75 -82.56
CA ILE A 8 18.26 -66.22 -81.43
C ILE A 8 18.24 -64.68 -81.40
N VAL A 9 18.36 -64.03 -82.56
CA VAL A 9 18.27 -62.57 -82.66
C VAL A 9 16.89 -62.05 -82.27
N VAL A 10 15.82 -62.73 -82.68
CA VAL A 10 14.45 -62.37 -82.31
C VAL A 10 14.21 -62.54 -80.81
N ILE A 11 14.71 -63.62 -80.20
CA ILE A 11 14.59 -63.86 -78.75
C ILE A 11 15.39 -62.82 -77.94
N LEU A 12 16.60 -62.45 -78.39
CA LEU A 12 17.40 -61.40 -77.75
C LEU A 12 16.73 -60.03 -77.86
N ALA A 13 16.09 -59.71 -78.99
CA ALA A 13 15.33 -58.48 -79.14
C ALA A 13 14.14 -58.41 -78.18
N ILE A 14 13.41 -59.52 -78.01
CA ILE A 14 12.29 -59.62 -77.06
C ILE A 14 12.78 -59.49 -75.61
N LEU A 15 13.90 -60.13 -75.26
CA LEU A 15 14.50 -60.02 -73.92
C LEU A 15 15.00 -58.59 -73.61
N ALA A 16 15.57 -57.90 -74.59
CA ALA A 16 16.00 -56.51 -74.43
C ALA A 16 14.81 -55.57 -74.19
N ILE A 17 13.67 -55.81 -74.86
CA ILE A 17 12.44 -55.05 -74.64
C ILE A 17 11.89 -55.32 -73.24
N ILE A 18 11.82 -56.59 -72.81
CA ILE A 18 11.34 -56.95 -71.47
C ILE A 18 12.23 -56.35 -70.38
N PHE A 19 13.57 -56.41 -70.56
CA PHE A 19 14.52 -55.84 -69.63
C PHE A 19 14.43 -54.31 -69.58
N GLY A 20 14.23 -53.65 -70.73
CA GLY A 20 13.98 -52.21 -70.81
C GLY A 20 12.71 -51.79 -70.07
N VAL A 21 11.62 -52.54 -70.21
CA VAL A 21 10.36 -52.29 -69.49
C VAL A 21 10.51 -52.54 -67.98
N MET A 22 11.21 -53.61 -67.57
CA MET A 22 11.50 -53.89 -66.17
C MET A 22 12.39 -52.82 -65.52
N TRP A 23 13.44 -52.39 -66.22
CA TRP A 23 14.34 -51.33 -65.77
C TRP A 23 13.63 -49.98 -65.68
N HIS A 24 12.79 -49.66 -66.67
CA HIS A 24 11.96 -48.46 -66.64
C HIS A 24 11.02 -48.46 -65.42
N ASN A 25 10.30 -49.56 -65.19
CA ASN A 25 9.38 -49.66 -64.06
C ASN A 25 10.10 -49.62 -62.69
N ALA A 26 11.26 -50.26 -62.57
CA ALA A 26 12.09 -50.19 -61.38
C ALA A 26 12.66 -48.78 -61.15
N SER A 27 13.05 -48.08 -62.22
CA SER A 27 13.55 -46.71 -62.16
C SER A 27 12.45 -45.70 -61.78
N VAL A 28 11.22 -45.91 -62.27
CA VAL A 28 10.06 -45.11 -61.91
C VAL A 28 9.73 -45.30 -60.43
N LYS A 29 9.67 -46.54 -59.95
CA LYS A 29 9.48 -46.83 -58.52
C LYS A 29 10.60 -46.26 -57.64
N ALA A 30 11.85 -46.35 -58.07
CA ALA A 30 12.97 -45.78 -57.32
C ALA A 30 12.89 -44.24 -57.25
N LYS A 31 12.41 -43.60 -58.32
CA LYS A 31 12.21 -42.16 -58.40
C LYS A 31 11.00 -41.70 -57.57
N GLU A 32 9.88 -42.43 -57.61
CA GLU A 32 8.72 -42.22 -56.75
C GLU A 32 9.07 -42.39 -55.28
N LEU A 33 9.86 -43.40 -54.93
CA LEU A 33 10.30 -43.61 -53.54
C LEU A 33 11.22 -42.47 -53.07
N ALA A 34 12.12 -42.00 -53.94
CA ALA A 34 12.99 -40.87 -53.65
C ALA A 34 12.22 -39.55 -53.52
N GLN A 35 11.21 -39.33 -54.38
CA GLN A 35 10.30 -38.18 -54.29
C GLN A 35 9.44 -38.24 -53.03
N SER A 36 8.87 -39.40 -52.70
CA SER A 36 8.10 -39.60 -51.46
C SER A 36 8.95 -39.41 -50.21
N GLN A 37 10.22 -39.83 -50.22
CA GLN A 37 11.17 -39.57 -49.14
C GLN A 37 11.48 -38.07 -48.99
N GLU A 38 11.64 -37.35 -50.10
CA GLU A 38 11.91 -35.92 -50.11
C GLU A 38 10.68 -35.09 -49.71
N GLU A 39 9.49 -35.47 -50.18
CA GLU A 39 8.20 -34.90 -49.76
C GLU A 39 7.91 -35.21 -48.28
N LEU A 40 8.27 -36.38 -47.75
CA LEU A 40 8.22 -36.66 -46.31
C LEU A 40 9.16 -35.73 -45.54
N LYS A 41 10.39 -35.54 -46.02
CA LYS A 41 11.35 -34.62 -45.39
C LYS A 41 10.86 -33.17 -45.44
N GLN A 42 10.31 -32.73 -46.56
CA GLN A 42 9.75 -31.39 -46.73
C GLN A 42 8.49 -31.19 -45.87
N SER A 43 7.58 -32.17 -45.81
CA SER A 43 6.39 -32.08 -44.97
C SER A 43 6.67 -32.15 -43.47
N ILE A 44 7.78 -32.78 -43.06
CA ILE A 44 8.32 -32.71 -41.69
C ILE A 44 8.98 -31.34 -41.40
N LEU A 45 9.54 -30.69 -42.42
CA LEU A 45 10.25 -29.40 -42.30
C LEU A 45 9.32 -28.18 -42.41
N GLU A 46 8.22 -28.28 -43.16
CA GLU A 46 7.25 -27.19 -43.38
C GLU A 46 6.23 -27.01 -42.25
N LYS A 47 6.01 -28.01 -41.39
CA LYS A 47 4.97 -28.00 -40.34
C LYS A 47 5.42 -27.45 -38.99
N GLU A 48 6.23 -26.39 -38.98
CA GLU A 48 7.05 -25.91 -37.84
C GLU A 48 8.37 -26.69 -37.76
N GLY A 49 9.48 -25.98 -37.93
CA GLY A 49 10.81 -26.59 -37.80
C GLY A 49 10.94 -27.31 -36.45
N PRO A 50 11.65 -28.45 -36.38
CA PRO A 50 11.75 -29.20 -35.14
C PRO A 50 12.40 -28.32 -34.07
N VAL A 51 11.66 -27.98 -33.01
CA VAL A 51 12.24 -27.36 -31.81
C VAL A 51 13.43 -28.21 -31.38
N THR A 52 14.61 -27.64 -31.50
CA THR A 52 15.85 -28.33 -31.16
C THR A 52 15.99 -28.40 -29.65
N ALA A 53 16.74 -29.39 -29.15
CA ALA A 53 17.04 -29.49 -27.73
C ALA A 53 17.75 -28.23 -27.19
N GLU A 54 18.46 -27.50 -28.05
CA GLU A 54 19.12 -26.24 -27.74
C GLU A 54 18.13 -25.07 -27.61
N GLU A 55 17.17 -24.95 -28.51
CA GLU A 55 16.09 -23.95 -28.40
C GLU A 55 15.24 -24.17 -27.15
N LEU A 56 14.93 -25.42 -26.83
CA LEU A 56 14.20 -25.76 -25.60
C LEU A 56 15.03 -25.46 -24.35
N GLN A 57 16.33 -25.73 -24.36
CA GLN A 57 17.24 -25.35 -23.28
C GLN A 57 17.23 -23.83 -23.05
N ASN A 58 17.41 -23.06 -24.12
CA ASN A 58 17.40 -21.59 -24.07
C ASN A 58 16.07 -21.05 -23.54
N SER A 59 14.95 -21.68 -23.93
CA SER A 59 13.61 -21.32 -23.46
C SER A 59 13.43 -21.58 -21.95
N ILE A 60 13.89 -22.74 -21.46
CA ILE A 60 13.86 -23.08 -20.04
C ILE A 60 14.76 -22.14 -19.21
N ASP A 61 15.92 -21.76 -19.75
CA ASP A 61 16.84 -20.84 -19.09
C ASP A 61 16.30 -19.41 -19.07
N ALA A 62 15.63 -18.97 -20.15
CA ALA A 62 14.91 -17.70 -20.19
C ALA A 62 13.79 -17.65 -19.14
N LEU A 63 12.99 -18.73 -19.02
CA LEU A 63 11.99 -18.85 -17.97
C LEU A 63 12.63 -18.80 -16.57
N GLY A 64 13.78 -19.45 -16.40
CA GLY A 64 14.56 -19.38 -15.17
C GLY A 64 14.95 -17.96 -14.76
N ARG A 65 15.36 -17.13 -15.73
CA ARG A 65 15.67 -15.71 -15.51
C ARG A 65 14.43 -14.91 -15.14
N GLU A 66 13.30 -15.14 -15.82
CA GLU A 66 12.02 -14.48 -15.53
C GLU A 66 11.54 -14.78 -14.10
N LEU A 67 11.62 -16.05 -13.66
CA LEU A 67 11.31 -16.45 -12.28
C LEU A 67 12.32 -15.90 -11.26
N GLY A 68 13.58 -15.75 -11.67
CA GLY A 68 14.63 -15.15 -10.85
C GLY A 68 14.32 -13.70 -10.47
N LEU A 69 13.67 -12.93 -11.35
CA LEU A 69 13.26 -11.54 -11.05
C LEU A 69 12.22 -11.47 -9.93
N ILE A 70 11.29 -12.44 -9.88
CA ILE A 70 10.32 -12.57 -8.79
C ILE A 70 11.03 -12.97 -7.49
N GLY A 71 11.91 -13.96 -7.57
CA GLY A 71 12.61 -14.51 -6.40
C GLY A 71 13.64 -13.59 -5.77
N ALA A 72 14.33 -12.78 -6.58
CA ALA A 72 15.27 -11.76 -6.11
C ALA A 72 14.58 -10.55 -5.49
N GLY A 73 13.24 -10.47 -5.57
CA GLY A 73 12.48 -9.34 -5.05
C GLY A 73 12.95 -8.01 -5.62
N THR A 74 13.44 -7.98 -6.87
CA THR A 74 14.05 -6.79 -7.45
C THR A 74 13.01 -5.67 -7.54
N GLU A 75 12.98 -4.81 -6.52
CA GLU A 75 13.31 -3.38 -6.49
C GLU A 75 13.25 -2.59 -7.82
N PHE A 76 12.39 -2.95 -8.76
CA PHE A 76 11.95 -2.03 -9.81
C PHE A 76 10.64 -1.40 -9.35
N PRO A 77 10.67 -0.14 -8.89
CA PRO A 77 9.58 0.53 -8.21
C PRO A 77 8.58 1.02 -9.24
N VAL A 78 7.74 0.13 -9.76
CA VAL A 78 6.60 0.54 -10.57
C VAL A 78 5.36 -0.17 -10.06
N GLY A 79 4.56 0.58 -9.31
CA GLY A 79 3.25 0.16 -8.85
C GLY A 79 3.15 -0.05 -7.35
N THR A 80 1.90 -0.07 -6.91
CA THR A 80 1.48 -0.43 -5.56
C THR A 80 1.79 -1.90 -5.26
N PRO A 81 1.85 -2.31 -3.97
CA PRO A 81 2.00 -3.71 -3.61
C PRO A 81 0.97 -4.66 -4.25
N GLU A 82 -0.24 -4.15 -4.52
CA GLU A 82 -1.31 -4.89 -5.18
C GLU A 82 -1.01 -5.14 -6.66
N GLU A 83 -0.49 -4.13 -7.36
CA GLU A 83 -0.07 -4.24 -8.77
C GLU A 83 1.14 -5.18 -8.91
N LEU A 84 2.10 -5.10 -7.98
CA LEU A 84 3.25 -6.02 -7.94
C LEU A 84 2.80 -7.46 -7.72
N LYS A 85 1.84 -7.70 -6.81
CA LYS A 85 1.24 -9.02 -6.61
C LYS A 85 0.56 -9.53 -7.87
N ALA A 86 -0.30 -8.73 -8.48
CA ALA A 86 -1.05 -9.11 -9.67
C ALA A 86 -0.10 -9.49 -10.82
N ARG A 87 0.97 -8.70 -11.00
CA ARG A 87 2.03 -8.98 -11.96
C ARG A 87 2.74 -10.30 -11.66
N ASN A 88 3.20 -10.51 -10.43
CA ASN A 88 3.93 -11.72 -10.04
C ASN A 88 3.06 -12.97 -10.22
N LEU A 89 1.78 -12.93 -9.82
CA LEU A 89 0.84 -14.03 -10.03
C LEU A 89 0.60 -14.31 -11.52
N ASN A 90 0.49 -13.26 -12.34
CA ASN A 90 0.35 -13.42 -13.78
C ASN A 90 1.59 -14.06 -14.42
N THR A 91 2.79 -13.63 -14.01
CA THR A 91 4.05 -14.23 -14.46
C THR A 91 4.15 -15.70 -14.03
N LEU A 92 3.75 -16.06 -12.81
CA LEU A 92 3.75 -17.44 -12.32
C LEU A 92 2.74 -18.32 -13.08
N ASN A 93 1.56 -17.79 -13.39
CA ASN A 93 0.58 -18.49 -14.24
C ASN A 93 1.11 -18.70 -15.66
N THR A 94 1.74 -17.68 -16.24
CA THR A 94 2.39 -17.78 -17.56
C THR A 94 3.50 -18.82 -17.54
N ALA A 95 4.29 -18.87 -16.47
CA ALA A 95 5.35 -19.86 -16.27
C ALA A 95 4.80 -21.29 -16.24
N ARG A 96 3.67 -21.53 -15.55
CA ARG A 96 3.01 -22.85 -15.56
C ARG A 96 2.60 -23.30 -16.96
N THR A 97 2.03 -22.39 -17.75
CA THR A 97 1.65 -22.68 -19.14
C THR A 97 2.88 -23.04 -19.98
N LYS A 98 3.94 -22.22 -19.93
CA LYS A 98 5.21 -22.48 -20.62
C LYS A 98 5.84 -23.81 -20.21
N ILE A 99 5.84 -24.14 -18.92
CA ILE A 99 6.35 -25.43 -18.42
C ILE A 99 5.55 -26.59 -19.03
N SER A 100 4.22 -26.50 -19.05
CA SER A 100 3.36 -27.53 -19.66
C SER A 100 3.66 -27.70 -21.16
N GLU A 101 3.91 -26.61 -21.88
CA GLU A 101 4.32 -26.64 -23.28
C GLU A 101 5.70 -27.30 -23.45
N TYR A 102 6.69 -26.94 -22.63
CA TYR A 102 8.02 -27.54 -22.65
C TYR A 102 7.99 -29.04 -22.34
N LYS A 103 7.08 -29.51 -21.48
CA LYS A 103 6.88 -30.96 -21.25
C LYS A 103 6.41 -31.68 -22.50
N LYS A 104 5.49 -31.08 -23.27
CA LYS A 104 5.00 -31.65 -24.53
C LYS A 104 6.12 -31.72 -25.56
N GLN A 105 6.89 -30.64 -25.71
CA GLN A 105 8.05 -30.60 -26.61
C GLN A 105 9.13 -31.61 -26.21
N LEU A 106 9.37 -31.79 -24.91
CA LEU A 106 10.32 -32.78 -24.40
C LEU A 106 9.86 -34.22 -24.70
N ALA A 107 8.55 -34.51 -24.56
CA ALA A 107 7.99 -35.81 -24.90
C ALA A 107 8.09 -36.11 -26.41
N ASP A 108 7.92 -35.11 -27.26
CA ASP A 108 8.12 -35.24 -28.71
C ASP A 108 9.60 -35.51 -29.06
N LEU A 109 10.53 -34.81 -28.40
CA LEU A 109 11.97 -35.08 -28.52
C LEU A 109 12.32 -36.51 -28.05
N GLU A 110 11.76 -36.98 -26.93
CA GLU A 110 11.91 -38.35 -26.44
C GLU A 110 11.42 -39.37 -27.49
N ALA A 111 10.23 -39.16 -28.08
CA ALA A 111 9.67 -40.04 -29.10
C ALA A 111 10.55 -40.09 -30.36
N LYS A 112 11.08 -38.94 -30.81
CA LYS A 112 11.98 -38.84 -31.96
C LYS A 112 13.32 -39.55 -31.73
N ILE A 113 13.89 -39.47 -30.52
CA ILE A 113 15.11 -40.20 -30.16
C ILE A 113 14.83 -41.71 -30.17
N ALA A 114 13.71 -42.16 -29.59
CA ALA A 114 13.34 -43.58 -29.53
C ALA A 114 13.08 -44.19 -30.92
N ALA A 115 12.51 -43.43 -31.85
CA ALA A 115 12.26 -43.87 -33.22
C ALA A 115 13.56 -44.06 -34.04
N ASN A 116 14.63 -43.42 -33.63
CA ASN A 116 15.85 -43.30 -34.42
C ASN A 116 17.00 -44.03 -33.70
N LYS A 117 17.05 -45.37 -33.85
CA LYS A 117 17.97 -46.30 -33.12
C LYS A 117 19.47 -45.98 -33.24
N LYS A 118 19.88 -45.11 -34.16
CA LYS A 118 21.28 -44.72 -34.39
C LYS A 118 21.65 -43.41 -33.67
N THR A 119 20.70 -42.78 -33.00
CA THR A 119 20.86 -41.47 -32.37
C THR A 119 21.55 -41.61 -31.01
N MET A 120 22.54 -40.75 -30.80
CA MET A 120 23.61 -40.92 -29.83
C MET A 120 23.19 -40.71 -28.36
N ALA A 121 23.92 -41.36 -27.45
CA ALA A 121 23.84 -41.17 -25.99
C ALA A 121 23.91 -39.69 -25.54
N SER A 122 24.47 -38.79 -26.36
CA SER A 122 24.52 -37.34 -26.12
C SER A 122 23.16 -36.63 -26.23
N MET A 123 22.25 -37.10 -27.09
CA MET A 123 20.89 -36.55 -27.16
C MET A 123 20.05 -37.02 -25.98
N GLN A 124 20.21 -38.27 -25.55
CA GLN A 124 19.55 -38.80 -24.36
C GLN A 124 19.98 -38.03 -23.10
N SER A 125 21.28 -37.79 -22.92
CA SER A 125 21.77 -37.01 -21.78
C SER A 125 21.28 -35.56 -21.77
N THR A 126 21.08 -34.97 -22.95
CA THR A 126 20.51 -33.63 -23.10
C THR A 126 19.05 -33.60 -22.68
N VAL A 127 18.24 -34.56 -23.12
CA VAL A 127 16.83 -34.71 -22.70
C VAL A 127 16.71 -34.93 -21.20
N ASP A 128 17.55 -35.80 -20.62
CA ASP A 128 17.56 -36.03 -19.17
C ASP A 128 17.91 -34.76 -18.39
N ARG A 129 18.84 -33.94 -18.90
CA ARG A 129 19.20 -32.64 -18.32
C ARG A 129 18.02 -31.66 -18.42
N LEU A 130 17.35 -31.58 -19.57
CA LEU A 130 16.17 -30.74 -19.77
C LEU A 130 15.04 -31.13 -18.82
N LYS A 131 14.79 -32.44 -18.65
CA LYS A 131 13.81 -32.98 -17.72
C LYS A 131 14.08 -32.56 -16.27
N LYS A 132 15.34 -32.69 -15.83
CA LYS A 132 15.77 -32.24 -14.50
C LYS A 132 15.61 -30.74 -14.33
N SER A 133 16.03 -29.95 -15.32
CA SER A 133 15.89 -28.49 -15.30
C SER A 133 14.42 -28.07 -15.20
N LEU A 134 13.54 -28.71 -15.98
CA LEU A 134 12.11 -28.41 -16.00
C LEU A 134 11.43 -28.77 -14.67
N ALA A 135 11.75 -29.94 -14.10
CA ALA A 135 11.27 -30.34 -12.78
C ALA A 135 11.74 -29.37 -11.68
N GLU A 136 12.94 -28.82 -11.81
CA GLU A 136 13.43 -27.78 -10.89
C GLU A 136 12.66 -26.46 -11.05
N LYS A 137 12.38 -26.03 -12.30
CA LYS A 137 11.55 -24.83 -12.53
C LYS A 137 10.13 -25.00 -11.99
N GLU A 138 9.53 -26.18 -12.11
CA GLU A 138 8.23 -26.51 -11.50
C GLU A 138 8.24 -26.29 -9.99
N ARG A 139 9.28 -26.76 -9.30
CA ARG A 139 9.43 -26.56 -7.85
C ARG A 139 9.58 -25.10 -7.49
N ILE A 140 10.40 -24.36 -8.25
CA ILE A 140 10.61 -22.92 -8.04
C ILE A 140 9.30 -22.15 -8.21
N VAL A 141 8.50 -22.45 -9.24
CA VAL A 141 7.19 -21.81 -9.44
C VAL A 141 6.27 -22.06 -8.24
N ALA A 142 6.14 -23.32 -7.80
CA ALA A 142 5.29 -23.66 -6.66
C ALA A 142 5.73 -22.97 -5.35
N GLU A 143 7.04 -22.83 -5.15
CA GLU A 143 7.59 -22.13 -3.99
C GLU A 143 7.37 -20.62 -4.06
N LEU A 144 7.60 -19.99 -5.21
CA LEU A 144 7.36 -18.56 -5.41
C LEU A 144 5.89 -18.21 -5.22
N GLU A 145 4.97 -19.06 -5.65
CA GLU A 145 3.53 -18.88 -5.42
C GLU A 145 3.17 -18.85 -3.95
N ARG A 146 3.67 -19.83 -3.17
CA ARG A 146 3.46 -19.86 -1.72
C ARG A 146 4.00 -18.60 -1.05
N ARG A 147 5.18 -18.14 -1.46
CA ARG A 147 5.80 -16.92 -0.92
C ARG A 147 4.99 -15.67 -1.26
N VAL A 148 4.55 -15.51 -2.49
CA VAL A 148 3.75 -14.35 -2.93
C VAL A 148 2.43 -14.27 -2.15
N ILE A 149 1.78 -15.41 -1.91
CA ILE A 149 0.54 -15.47 -1.13
C ILE A 149 0.82 -15.11 0.34
N ALA A 150 1.82 -15.74 0.96
CA ALA A 150 2.16 -15.51 2.37
C ALA A 150 2.54 -14.05 2.65
N ILE A 151 3.37 -13.43 1.80
CA ILE A 151 3.76 -12.02 1.92
C ILE A 151 2.54 -11.11 1.82
N ASN A 152 1.62 -11.40 0.90
CA ASN A 152 0.40 -10.62 0.76
C ASN A 152 -0.49 -10.69 2.00
N ASP A 153 -0.65 -11.87 2.60
CA ASP A 153 -1.53 -12.05 3.74
C ASP A 153 -0.96 -11.35 4.98
N THR A 154 0.35 -11.43 5.18
CA THR A 154 1.07 -10.66 6.20
C THR A 154 0.89 -9.16 5.98
N LEU A 155 1.15 -8.66 4.76
CA LEU A 155 1.04 -7.24 4.44
C LEU A 155 -0.40 -6.72 4.62
N THR A 156 -1.40 -7.51 4.21
CA THR A 156 -2.81 -7.15 4.37
C THR A 156 -3.18 -7.05 5.86
N THR A 157 -2.66 -7.97 6.67
CA THR A 157 -2.89 -8.00 8.11
C THR A 157 -2.21 -6.82 8.80
N GLU A 158 -0.94 -6.56 8.49
CA GLU A 158 -0.19 -5.43 9.02
C GLU A 158 -0.82 -4.09 8.64
N ARG A 159 -1.29 -3.93 7.40
CA ARG A 159 -2.00 -2.71 6.98
C ARG A 159 -3.30 -2.51 7.76
N LYS A 160 -4.07 -3.57 8.01
CA LYS A 160 -5.29 -3.47 8.82
C LYS A 160 -4.97 -3.07 10.27
N ILE A 161 -3.93 -3.65 10.85
CA ILE A 161 -3.49 -3.32 12.22
C ILE A 161 -3.01 -1.86 12.28
N ALA A 162 -2.17 -1.45 11.34
CA ALA A 162 -1.66 -0.09 11.25
C ALA A 162 -2.80 0.92 11.08
N GLN A 163 -3.78 0.63 10.21
CA GLN A 163 -4.93 1.50 10.02
C GLN A 163 -5.79 1.63 11.29
N ALA A 164 -6.03 0.53 11.99
CA ALA A 164 -6.77 0.54 13.24
C ALA A 164 -6.03 1.36 14.34
N GLU A 165 -4.71 1.23 14.42
CA GLU A 165 -3.88 2.00 15.35
C GLU A 165 -3.86 3.50 14.99
N ILE A 166 -3.79 3.84 13.70
CA ILE A 166 -3.88 5.23 13.23
C ILE A 166 -5.22 5.83 13.65
N THR A 167 -6.34 5.19 13.32
CA THR A 167 -7.67 5.68 13.69
C THR A 167 -7.84 5.81 15.20
N LYS A 168 -7.30 4.87 15.98
CA LYS A 168 -7.30 4.98 17.45
C LYS A 168 -6.53 6.21 17.93
N ARG A 169 -5.35 6.48 17.36
CA ARG A 169 -4.54 7.66 17.72
C ARG A 169 -5.22 8.97 17.32
N GLU A 170 -5.83 9.02 16.14
CA GLU A 170 -6.60 10.19 15.68
C GLU A 170 -7.74 10.53 16.65
N ASN A 171 -8.52 9.52 17.06
CA ASN A 171 -9.58 9.71 18.05
C ASN A 171 -9.04 10.21 19.39
N MET A 172 -7.94 9.63 19.87
CA MET A 172 -7.29 10.08 21.12
C MET A 172 -6.76 11.51 21.02
N LEU A 173 -6.22 11.90 19.86
CA LEU A 173 -5.74 13.26 19.63
C LEU A 173 -6.90 14.25 19.63
N GLN A 174 -8.01 13.92 18.95
CA GLN A 174 -9.20 14.77 18.91
C GLN A 174 -9.81 14.96 20.31
N GLU A 175 -9.87 13.90 21.11
CA GLU A 175 -10.35 13.99 22.49
C GLU A 175 -9.45 14.90 23.34
N LYS A 176 -8.13 14.72 23.25
CA LYS A 176 -7.17 15.59 23.95
C LYS A 176 -7.22 17.04 23.49
N GLU A 177 -7.41 17.29 22.20
CA GLU A 177 -7.52 18.65 21.66
C GLU A 177 -8.78 19.34 22.17
N THR A 178 -9.89 18.61 22.24
CA THR A 178 -11.14 19.09 22.84
C THR A 178 -10.96 19.40 24.33
N GLU A 179 -10.31 18.50 25.08
CA GLU A 179 -10.01 18.71 26.50
C GLU A 179 -9.09 19.91 26.73
N LEU A 180 -8.01 20.04 25.95
CA LEU A 180 -7.09 21.17 26.03
C LEU A 180 -7.80 22.49 25.70
N THR A 181 -8.67 22.49 24.69
CA THR A 181 -9.46 23.68 24.33
C THR A 181 -10.36 24.08 25.49
N LYS A 182 -11.06 23.12 26.11
CA LYS A 182 -11.90 23.38 27.28
C LYS A 182 -11.07 23.90 28.47
N LEU A 183 -9.97 23.24 28.80
CA LEU A 183 -9.07 23.68 29.87
C LEU A 183 -8.51 25.08 29.59
N ASN A 184 -8.20 25.41 28.34
CA ASN A 184 -7.71 26.72 27.96
C ASN A 184 -8.81 27.79 28.12
N ILE A 185 -10.04 27.49 27.71
CA ILE A 185 -11.20 28.39 27.93
C ILE A 185 -11.40 28.60 29.44
N ASP A 186 -11.56 27.53 30.22
CA ASP A 186 -11.79 27.57 31.67
C ASP A 186 -10.63 28.29 32.42
N SER A 187 -9.39 28.07 31.97
CA SER A 187 -8.21 28.74 32.51
C SER A 187 -8.18 30.24 32.21
N ASN A 188 -8.87 30.71 31.18
CA ASN A 188 -8.94 32.13 30.83
C ASN A 188 -10.28 32.80 31.18
N THR A 189 -11.26 32.03 31.67
CA THR A 189 -12.50 32.57 32.23
C THR A 189 -12.23 33.26 33.55
N ILE A 190 -12.75 34.49 33.67
CA ILE A 190 -12.79 35.29 34.89
C ILE A 190 -14.25 35.57 35.23
N TYR A 191 -14.61 35.35 36.48
CA TYR A 191 -15.90 35.69 37.04
C TYR A 191 -15.82 37.06 37.70
N TYR A 192 -16.82 37.91 37.48
CA TYR A 192 -16.84 39.26 38.03
C TYR A 192 -18.21 39.69 38.54
N ALA A 193 -18.20 40.56 39.54
CA ALA A 193 -19.38 41.18 40.12
C ALA A 193 -19.14 42.66 40.38
N ILE A 194 -20.09 43.49 39.95
CA ILE A 194 -20.01 44.94 40.06
C ILE A 194 -21.30 45.42 40.70
N GLY A 195 -21.19 46.19 41.78
CA GLY A 195 -22.37 46.71 42.45
C GLY A 195 -22.06 47.59 43.64
N THR A 196 -23.11 48.19 44.20
CA THR A 196 -23.00 48.90 45.48
C THR A 196 -22.73 47.92 46.61
N ARG A 197 -22.16 48.41 47.71
CA ARG A 197 -21.92 47.61 48.92
C ARG A 197 -23.15 46.81 49.37
N LYS A 198 -24.32 47.42 49.32
CA LYS A 198 -25.58 46.78 49.72
C LYS A 198 -25.89 45.59 48.80
N GLN A 199 -25.86 45.79 47.49
CA GLN A 199 -26.11 44.73 46.51
C GLN A 199 -25.12 43.56 46.64
N LEU A 200 -23.83 43.85 46.86
CA LEU A 200 -22.81 42.83 47.03
C LEU A 200 -22.95 42.05 48.36
N LEU A 201 -23.44 42.69 49.42
CA LEU A 201 -23.76 42.03 50.70
C LEU A 201 -25.02 41.16 50.58
N ASP A 202 -26.09 41.71 50.00
CA ASP A 202 -27.39 41.02 49.85
C ASP A 202 -27.27 39.80 48.93
N SER A 203 -26.42 39.88 47.89
CA SER A 203 -26.08 38.75 47.03
C SER A 203 -25.12 37.74 47.69
N GLY A 204 -24.55 38.06 48.84
CA GLY A 204 -23.59 37.20 49.53
C GLY A 204 -22.27 37.04 48.77
N ILE A 205 -21.85 38.07 48.02
CA ILE A 205 -20.55 38.09 47.32
C ILE A 205 -19.44 38.59 48.26
N ILE A 206 -19.80 39.53 49.15
CA ILE A 206 -18.91 40.06 50.19
C ILE A 206 -19.50 39.85 51.58
N THR A 207 -18.64 39.88 52.60
CA THR A 207 -19.04 39.86 54.00
C THR A 207 -18.31 40.94 54.79
N ARG A 208 -18.89 41.35 55.92
CA ARG A 208 -18.22 42.21 56.91
C ARG A 208 -17.71 41.30 58.02
N LYS A 209 -16.41 40.97 58.02
CA LYS A 209 -15.77 40.21 59.11
C LYS A 209 -14.59 41.01 59.67
N GLY A 210 -14.66 41.31 60.97
CA GLY A 210 -13.56 41.91 61.76
C GLY A 210 -13.45 43.43 61.65
N GLY A 211 -13.54 44.11 62.80
CA GLY A 211 -13.37 45.55 62.98
C GLY A 211 -13.82 45.95 64.39
N ILE A 212 -13.04 46.79 65.07
CA ILE A 212 -13.41 47.34 66.37
C ILE A 212 -14.41 48.48 66.11
N LEU A 213 -15.58 48.47 66.78
CA LEU A 213 -16.57 49.56 66.76
C LEU A 213 -17.14 49.90 65.36
N GLY A 214 -17.85 48.97 64.71
CA GLY A 214 -18.75 49.29 63.58
C GLY A 214 -18.09 49.54 62.21
N ILE A 215 -16.76 49.65 62.14
CA ILE A 215 -15.99 49.74 60.88
C ILE A 215 -15.39 48.37 60.56
N GLY A 216 -16.23 47.45 60.06
CA GLY A 216 -15.79 46.12 59.63
C GLY A 216 -15.03 46.17 58.30
N LYS A 217 -13.91 45.46 58.21
CA LYS A 217 -13.21 45.20 56.94
C LYS A 217 -14.14 44.41 56.02
N VAL A 218 -14.33 44.91 54.80
CA VAL A 218 -15.08 44.20 53.75
C VAL A 218 -14.14 43.17 53.13
N SER A 219 -14.60 41.93 52.96
CA SER A 219 -13.84 40.88 52.30
C SER A 219 -14.74 40.05 51.39
N VAL A 220 -14.20 39.62 50.25
CA VAL A 220 -14.85 38.66 49.35
C VAL A 220 -14.92 37.30 50.05
N LEU A 221 -16.04 36.59 49.93
CA LEU A 221 -16.15 35.24 50.50
C LEU A 221 -15.20 34.28 49.79
N LYS A 222 -14.66 33.30 50.53
CA LYS A 222 -13.77 32.27 49.98
C LYS A 222 -14.54 31.26 49.10
N ASP A 223 -15.76 30.92 49.51
CA ASP A 223 -16.64 29.99 48.80
C ASP A 223 -17.83 30.74 48.19
N VAL A 224 -17.56 31.51 47.15
CA VAL A 224 -18.60 32.26 46.42
C VAL A 224 -19.32 31.35 45.42
N ASN A 225 -20.64 31.44 45.39
CA ASN A 225 -21.42 30.80 44.33
C ASN A 225 -21.23 31.56 43.00
N LEU A 226 -20.50 30.95 42.07
CA LEU A 226 -20.17 31.53 40.77
C LEU A 226 -21.39 31.85 39.89
N THR A 227 -22.57 31.24 40.14
CA THR A 227 -23.80 31.56 39.39
C THR A 227 -24.30 32.98 39.64
N LYS A 228 -23.78 33.66 40.67
CA LYS A 228 -24.10 35.06 40.98
C LYS A 228 -23.17 36.07 40.30
N PHE A 229 -22.22 35.58 39.51
CA PHE A 229 -21.23 36.38 38.82
C PHE A 229 -21.50 36.38 37.33
N SER A 230 -21.22 37.52 36.70
CA SER A 230 -21.00 37.55 35.25
C SER A 230 -19.62 36.96 34.96
N HIS A 231 -19.36 36.57 33.71
CA HIS A 231 -18.05 36.06 33.32
C HIS A 231 -17.63 36.63 31.98
N PHE A 232 -16.34 36.66 31.75
CA PHE A 232 -15.74 36.94 30.45
C PHE A 232 -14.51 36.06 30.26
N ASN A 233 -14.11 35.85 29.01
CA ASN A 233 -12.90 35.12 28.68
C ASN A 233 -11.80 36.09 28.26
N LEU A 234 -10.61 35.98 28.88
CA LEU A 234 -9.44 36.80 28.56
C LEU A 234 -8.91 36.61 27.14
N LEU A 235 -9.30 35.52 26.47
CA LEU A 235 -9.00 35.26 25.05
C LEU A 235 -9.89 36.07 24.10
N GLU A 236 -11.08 36.48 24.56
CA GLU A 236 -12.06 37.22 23.76
C GLU A 236 -12.01 38.72 24.04
N THR A 237 -11.92 39.09 25.31
CA THR A 237 -11.83 40.48 25.75
C THR A 237 -10.96 40.59 26.99
N GLN A 238 -10.16 41.65 27.03
CA GLN A 238 -9.35 42.02 28.18
C GLN A 238 -9.89 43.25 28.88
N GLU A 239 -11.11 43.68 28.51
CA GLU A 239 -11.71 44.91 29.01
C GLU A 239 -13.09 44.63 29.61
N ILE A 240 -13.36 45.28 30.75
CA ILE A 240 -14.68 45.34 31.36
C ILE A 240 -15.03 46.79 31.64
N THR A 241 -16.31 47.14 31.49
CA THR A 241 -16.78 48.51 31.73
C THR A 241 -17.80 48.56 32.86
N PHE A 242 -17.80 49.66 33.60
CA PHE A 242 -18.75 49.91 34.70
C PHE A 242 -19.02 51.39 34.91
N PRO A 243 -20.17 51.79 35.47
CA PRO A 243 -20.57 53.19 35.55
C PRO A 243 -19.69 54.01 36.49
N VAL A 244 -19.46 55.27 36.14
CA VAL A 244 -18.80 56.24 37.00
C VAL A 244 -19.74 56.66 38.13
N THR A 245 -19.22 56.75 39.35
CA THR A 245 -19.96 57.28 40.51
C THR A 245 -19.27 58.51 41.10
N ARG A 246 -20.02 59.27 41.92
CA ARG A 246 -19.50 60.49 42.56
C ARG A 246 -18.32 60.22 43.51
N ARG A 247 -18.28 59.04 44.13
CA ARG A 247 -17.23 58.65 45.11
C ARG A 247 -16.25 57.62 44.54
N GLY A 248 -16.37 57.28 43.26
CA GLY A 248 -15.49 56.35 42.55
C GLY A 248 -15.79 54.87 42.85
N TYR A 249 -14.77 54.03 42.75
CA TYR A 249 -14.92 52.59 42.91
C TYR A 249 -13.85 52.02 43.85
N SER A 250 -13.99 50.75 44.21
CA SER A 250 -12.95 49.98 44.89
C SER A 250 -12.94 48.54 44.42
N VAL A 251 -11.77 48.06 44.00
CA VAL A 251 -11.56 46.64 43.71
C VAL A 251 -11.35 45.92 45.03
N LEU A 252 -12.27 45.02 45.37
CA LEU A 252 -12.28 44.30 46.65
C LEU A 252 -11.59 42.93 46.57
N SER A 253 -11.39 42.42 45.36
CA SER A 253 -10.66 41.16 45.11
C SER A 253 -9.14 41.37 45.13
N ASN A 254 -8.41 40.30 45.38
CA ASN A 254 -6.94 40.35 45.58
C ASN A 254 -6.15 40.21 44.26
N HIS A 255 -6.55 40.92 43.21
CA HIS A 255 -5.79 40.94 41.95
C HIS A 255 -4.51 41.75 42.12
N ILE A 256 -3.45 41.35 41.42
CA ILE A 256 -2.18 42.09 41.42
C ILE A 256 -2.43 43.44 40.76
N ALA A 257 -2.16 44.54 41.46
CA ALA A 257 -2.45 45.89 40.95
C ALA A 257 -1.71 46.22 39.63
N ALA A 258 -0.57 45.59 39.37
CA ALA A 258 0.19 45.75 38.13
C ALA A 258 -0.42 44.99 36.93
N SER A 259 -1.35 44.05 37.15
CA SER A 259 -1.91 43.21 36.09
C SER A 259 -3.14 43.82 35.41
N TYR A 260 -3.57 45.01 35.82
CA TYR A 260 -4.67 45.73 35.20
C TYR A 260 -4.55 47.24 35.41
N GLU A 261 -5.20 48.01 34.55
CA GLU A 261 -5.36 49.46 34.69
C GLU A 261 -6.84 49.82 34.61
N VAL A 262 -7.24 50.93 35.23
CA VAL A 262 -8.61 51.43 35.12
C VAL A 262 -8.58 52.88 34.69
N ARG A 263 -9.22 53.18 33.56
CA ARG A 263 -9.31 54.53 33.00
C ARG A 263 -10.77 54.99 33.03
N LYS A 264 -10.96 56.30 33.12
CA LYS A 264 -12.29 56.90 33.01
C LYS A 264 -12.48 57.39 31.57
N GLU A 265 -13.52 56.88 30.91
CA GLU A 265 -13.89 57.23 29.54
C GLU A 265 -15.34 57.73 29.56
N GLY A 266 -15.52 59.05 29.55
CA GLY A 266 -16.82 59.68 29.69
C GLY A 266 -17.51 59.31 31.02
N ASP A 267 -18.66 58.65 30.91
CA ASP A 267 -19.49 58.22 32.04
C ASP A 267 -19.22 56.77 32.49
N GLN A 268 -18.18 56.13 31.94
CA GLN A 268 -17.78 54.77 32.30
C GLN A 268 -16.33 54.70 32.77
N TYR A 269 -16.06 53.74 33.64
CA TYR A 269 -14.73 53.24 33.92
C TYR A 269 -14.48 52.02 33.03
N VAL A 270 -13.30 51.94 32.43
CA VAL A 270 -12.81 50.81 31.65
C VAL A 270 -11.65 50.19 32.41
N LEU A 271 -11.85 48.97 32.92
CA LEU A 271 -10.76 48.17 33.47
C LEU A 271 -10.18 47.33 32.34
N ARG A 272 -8.91 47.56 32.02
CA ARG A 272 -8.15 46.83 31.02
C ARG A 272 -7.13 45.93 31.70
N VAL A 273 -7.17 44.65 31.41
CA VAL A 273 -6.19 43.66 31.87
C VAL A 273 -4.93 43.82 31.03
N THR A 274 -3.82 44.15 31.67
CA THR A 274 -2.52 44.38 31.02
C THR A 274 -1.60 43.15 31.10
N ASP A 275 -1.79 42.30 32.11
CA ASP A 275 -1.10 41.02 32.27
C ASP A 275 -2.13 39.91 32.59
N PRO A 276 -2.65 39.22 31.56
CA PRO A 276 -3.63 38.14 31.73
C PRO A 276 -3.14 36.99 32.61
N GLU A 277 -1.84 36.67 32.58
CA GLU A 277 -1.27 35.55 33.34
C GLU A 277 -1.24 35.83 34.83
N GLN A 278 -0.92 37.06 35.23
CA GLN A 278 -0.97 37.48 36.63
C GLN A 278 -2.40 37.71 37.10
N PHE A 279 -3.25 38.27 36.22
CA PHE A 279 -4.64 38.57 36.54
C PHE A 279 -5.44 37.28 36.80
N LYS A 280 -5.33 36.26 35.93
CA LYS A 280 -6.09 35.01 36.03
C LYS A 280 -5.74 34.11 37.21
N LYS A 281 -4.66 34.41 37.93
CA LYS A 281 -4.34 33.76 39.23
C LYS A 281 -5.46 33.97 40.26
N GLN A 282 -6.24 35.04 40.11
CA GLN A 282 -7.47 35.26 40.83
C GLN A 282 -8.64 35.14 39.86
N LYS A 283 -9.53 34.17 40.10
CA LYS A 283 -10.65 33.89 39.21
C LYS A 283 -11.87 34.78 39.41
N VAL A 284 -11.91 35.53 40.51
CA VAL A 284 -13.08 36.27 40.96
C VAL A 284 -12.75 37.74 41.19
N LEU A 285 -13.25 38.61 40.32
CA LEU A 285 -13.12 40.06 40.39
C LEU A 285 -14.36 40.69 41.03
N VAL A 286 -14.17 41.50 42.07
CA VAL A 286 -15.29 42.18 42.74
C VAL A 286 -15.01 43.67 42.78
N ILE A 287 -15.92 44.45 42.21
CA ILE A 287 -15.83 45.92 42.14
C ILE A 287 -17.00 46.52 42.92
N GLU A 288 -16.66 47.25 43.97
CA GLU A 288 -17.60 48.05 44.74
C GLU A 288 -17.74 49.44 44.12
N LEU A 289 -18.97 49.82 43.80
CA LEU A 289 -19.34 51.18 43.41
C LEU A 289 -19.63 52.00 44.67
N LYS A 290 -18.99 53.17 44.81
CA LYS A 290 -19.09 54.05 46.00
C LYS A 290 -20.04 55.22 45.82
#